data_AF-A0A811NX82-F1
#
_entry.id   AF-A0A811NX82-F1
#
_cell.length_a   1.000
_cell.length_b   1.000
_cell.length_c   1.000
_cell.angle_alpha   90.00
_cell.angle_beta   90.00
_cell.angle_gamma   90.00
#
_symmetry.space_group_name_H-M   'P 1'
#
loop_
_entity.id
_entity.type
_entity.pdbx_description
1 polymer ?
#
loop_
_entity_poly.entity_id
_entity_poly.type
_entity_poly.pdbx_seq_one_letter_code
_entity_poly.pdbx_strand_id
1 'polypeptide(L)'
;MVGNNSLKAARDLVMLEVRRHFRPELLNRLDEIVIFDPLSHEQLRMVTRLQMKEVAYRLAERGVALAVTDAALDLILSLSYDPVYGAKPIRRWIEKRVVTELSKMLINEEIDENSTVSIDASPNKDELTYKVDMNGGLVNAQTGQKSDILIQVPNGAINGGAAHTVKKMRLMQDD
;
A
#
# COMPACT_ATOMS: atom_id res chain seq x y z
N MET A 1 -7.67 14.75 -24.95
CA MET A 1 -6.99 16.07 -24.99
C MET A 1 -7.74 17.14 -24.19
N VAL A 2 -8.12 16.89 -22.92
CA VAL A 2 -8.90 17.86 -22.10
C VAL A 2 -8.14 18.32 -20.82
N GLY A 3 -6.92 17.82 -20.57
CA GLY A 3 -6.30 17.93 -19.24
C GLY A 3 -5.40 19.15 -18.94
N ASN A 4 -4.80 19.81 -19.94
CA ASN A 4 -3.72 20.77 -19.65
C ASN A 4 -4.20 22.21 -19.40
N ASN A 5 -5.30 22.63 -20.02
CA ASN A 5 -5.84 23.99 -19.83
C ASN A 5 -6.57 24.16 -18.48
N SER A 6 -7.15 23.09 -17.94
CA SER A 6 -7.87 23.13 -16.66
C SER A 6 -6.92 23.23 -15.47
N LEU A 7 -5.78 22.54 -15.50
CA LEU A 7 -4.79 22.59 -14.41
C LEU A 7 -4.14 23.97 -14.31
N LYS A 8 -3.80 24.59 -15.44
CA LYS A 8 -3.25 25.94 -15.45
C LYS A 8 -4.26 26.95 -14.87
N ALA A 9 -5.52 26.87 -15.29
CA ALA A 9 -6.58 27.71 -14.74
C ALA A 9 -6.78 27.49 -13.23
N ALA A 10 -6.71 26.25 -12.75
CA ALA A 10 -6.77 25.94 -11.32
C ALA A 10 -5.59 26.53 -10.53
N ARG A 11 -4.37 26.46 -11.07
CA ARG A 11 -3.18 27.08 -10.46
C ARG A 11 -3.32 28.60 -10.38
N ASP A 12 -3.84 29.23 -11.42
CA ASP A 12 -4.07 30.68 -11.45
C ASP A 12 -5.12 31.10 -10.39
N LEU A 13 -6.19 30.31 -10.22
CA LEU A 13 -7.19 30.53 -9.16
C LEU A 13 -6.61 30.38 -7.76
N VAL A 14 -5.77 29.36 -7.53
CA VAL A 14 -5.07 29.19 -6.25
C VAL A 14 -4.15 30.40 -5.97
N MET A 15 -3.38 30.84 -6.97
CA MET A 15 -2.49 32.00 -6.81
C MET A 15 -3.26 33.31 -6.59
N LEU A 16 -4.44 33.45 -7.17
CA LEU A 16 -5.32 34.59 -6.90
C LEU A 16 -5.75 34.62 -5.43
N GLU A 17 -6.14 33.47 -4.87
CA GLU A 17 -6.56 33.38 -3.47
C GLU A 17 -5.38 33.59 -2.51
N VAL A 18 -4.20 33.05 -2.82
CA VAL A 18 -2.97 33.30 -2.06
C VAL A 18 -2.65 34.80 -2.01
N ARG A 19 -2.74 35.50 -3.14
CA ARG A 19 -2.52 36.96 -3.21
C ARG A 19 -3.59 37.78 -2.47
N ARG A 20 -4.80 37.24 -2.32
CA ARG A 20 -5.86 37.88 -1.52
C ARG A 20 -5.63 37.69 -0.02
N HIS A 21 -5.08 36.54 0.39
CA HIS A 21 -4.90 36.20 1.79
C HIS A 21 -3.59 36.74 2.38
N PHE A 22 -2.50 36.67 1.63
CA PHE A 22 -1.16 37.08 2.09
C PHE A 22 -0.78 38.46 1.55
N ARG A 23 -0.10 39.25 2.38
CA ARG A 23 0.41 40.55 1.97
C ARG A 23 1.57 40.40 0.98
N PRO A 24 1.72 41.32 -0.01
CA PRO A 24 2.75 41.23 -1.02
C PRO A 24 4.18 41.26 -0.44
N GLU A 25 4.42 41.88 0.71
CA GLU A 25 5.74 41.91 1.35
C GLU A 25 6.21 40.50 1.74
N LEU A 26 5.30 39.61 2.15
CA LEU A 26 5.63 38.23 2.45
C LEU A 26 5.95 37.45 1.17
N LEU A 27 5.12 37.60 0.14
CA LEU A 27 5.29 36.88 -1.13
C LEU A 27 6.61 37.25 -1.81
N ASN A 28 7.02 38.51 -1.70
CA ASN A 28 8.29 38.99 -2.24
C ASN A 28 9.52 38.50 -1.44
N ARG A 29 9.34 37.85 -0.28
CA ARG A 29 10.41 37.22 0.52
C ARG A 29 10.53 35.71 0.32
N LEU A 30 9.69 35.13 -0.54
CA LEU A 30 9.76 33.71 -0.87
C LEU A 30 10.55 33.55 -2.18
N ASP A 31 11.55 32.66 -2.17
CA ASP A 31 12.34 32.37 -3.36
C ASP A 31 11.50 31.66 -4.43
N GLU A 32 10.65 30.71 -4.01
CA GLU A 32 9.79 29.95 -4.90
C GLU A 32 8.47 29.56 -4.23
N ILE A 33 7.38 29.50 -5.03
CA ILE A 33 6.08 29.00 -4.62
C ILE A 33 5.79 27.71 -5.39
N VAL A 34 5.79 26.58 -4.70
CA VAL A 34 5.52 25.26 -5.30
C VAL A 34 4.06 24.88 -5.08
N ILE A 35 3.33 24.69 -6.17
CA ILE A 35 1.94 24.19 -6.15
C ILE A 35 1.96 22.69 -6.48
N PHE A 36 1.42 21.89 -5.57
CA PHE A 36 1.30 20.44 -5.74
C PHE A 36 0.06 20.09 -6.56
N ASP A 37 0.23 19.15 -7.49
CA ASP A 37 -0.88 18.57 -8.23
C ASP A 37 -1.62 17.53 -7.38
N PRO A 38 -2.93 17.34 -7.62
CA PRO A 38 -3.66 16.26 -6.98
C PRO A 38 -3.03 14.91 -7.33
N LEU A 39 -3.00 14.00 -6.36
CA LEU A 39 -2.47 12.66 -6.56
C LEU A 39 -3.34 11.87 -7.54
N SER A 40 -2.69 11.24 -8.52
CA SER A 40 -3.34 10.25 -9.39
C SER A 40 -3.74 9.00 -8.60
N HIS A 41 -4.67 8.22 -9.16
CA HIS A 41 -5.10 6.96 -8.56
C HIS A 41 -3.92 5.99 -8.35
N GLU A 42 -2.98 5.92 -9.28
CA GLU A 42 -1.78 5.07 -9.17
C GLU A 42 -0.86 5.53 -8.03
N GLN A 43 -0.63 6.85 -7.91
CA GLN A 43 0.14 7.41 -6.80
C GLN A 43 -0.54 7.13 -5.46
N LEU A 44 -1.86 7.24 -5.40
CA LEU A 44 -2.62 6.90 -4.19
C LEU A 44 -2.51 5.41 -3.84
N ARG A 45 -2.57 4.51 -4.84
CA ARG A 45 -2.34 3.07 -4.63
C ARG A 45 -0.94 2.81 -4.07
N MET A 46 0.08 3.52 -4.58
CA MET A 46 1.45 3.43 -4.04
C MET A 46 1.52 3.90 -2.58
N VAL A 47 0.83 4.99 -2.24
CA VAL A 47 0.75 5.46 -0.85
C VAL A 47 0.08 4.42 0.03
N THR A 48 -1.05 3.83 -0.39
CA THR A 48 -1.71 2.74 0.35
C THR A 48 -0.78 1.55 0.57
N ARG A 49 -0.02 1.15 -0.46
CA ARG A 49 0.98 0.07 -0.36
C ARG A 49 2.06 0.40 0.67
N LEU A 50 2.55 1.64 0.68
CA LEU A 50 3.56 2.08 1.64
C LEU A 50 3.03 2.02 3.08
N GLN A 51 1.78 2.44 3.30
CA GLN A 51 1.14 2.35 4.62
C GLN A 51 0.96 0.89 5.07
N MET A 52 0.55 0.00 4.16
CA MET A 52 0.45 -1.44 4.44
C MET A 52 1.81 -2.07 4.73
N LYS A 53 2.89 -1.59 4.11
CA LYS A 53 4.25 -2.04 4.41
C LYS A 53 4.67 -1.69 5.85
N GLU A 54 4.26 -0.54 6.37
CA GLU A 54 4.51 -0.15 7.77
C GLU A 54 3.75 -1.07 8.75
N VAL A 55 2.55 -1.52 8.39
CA VAL A 55 1.82 -2.54 9.16
C VAL A 55 2.55 -3.88 9.10
N ALA A 56 2.96 -4.32 7.90
CA ALA A 56 3.69 -5.57 7.71
C ALA A 56 4.99 -5.61 8.52
N TYR A 57 5.74 -4.51 8.55
CA TYR A 57 6.98 -4.40 9.32
C TYR A 57 6.75 -4.64 10.83
N ARG A 58 5.69 -4.03 11.40
CA ARG A 58 5.33 -4.21 12.81
C ARG A 58 4.86 -5.63 13.14
N LEU A 59 4.21 -6.31 12.19
CA LEU A 59 3.85 -7.72 12.33
C LEU A 59 5.07 -8.64 12.25
N ALA A 60 6.03 -8.30 11.38
CA ALA A 60 7.26 -9.07 11.23
C ALA A 60 8.11 -9.06 12.52
N GLU A 61 8.11 -7.96 13.28
CA GLU A 61 8.74 -7.91 14.61
C GLU A 61 8.13 -8.91 15.61
N ARG A 62 6.94 -9.43 15.33
CA ARG A 62 6.22 -10.46 16.11
C ARG A 62 6.24 -11.84 15.44
N GLY A 63 7.07 -12.05 14.42
CA GLY A 63 7.17 -13.32 13.70
C GLY A 63 5.99 -13.61 12.75
N VAL A 64 5.15 -12.61 12.46
CA VAL A 64 3.98 -12.77 11.59
C VAL A 64 4.26 -12.15 10.21
N ALA A 65 4.01 -12.89 9.15
CA ALA A 65 4.07 -12.38 7.78
C ALA A 65 2.72 -11.78 7.35
N LEU A 66 2.74 -10.71 6.54
CA LEU A 66 1.55 -10.08 6.00
C LEU A 66 1.62 -10.03 4.47
N ALA A 67 0.61 -10.60 3.82
CA ALA A 67 0.38 -10.52 2.38
C ALA A 67 -0.89 -9.70 2.11
N VAL A 68 -0.85 -8.85 1.08
CA VAL A 68 -1.98 -7.98 0.70
C VAL A 68 -2.12 -8.03 -0.81
N THR A 69 -3.33 -8.30 -1.30
CA THR A 69 -3.62 -8.31 -2.75
C THR A 69 -3.79 -6.90 -3.31
N ASP A 70 -3.60 -6.75 -4.62
CA ASP A 70 -3.88 -5.47 -5.29
C ASP A 70 -5.37 -5.09 -5.19
N ALA A 71 -6.25 -6.08 -5.21
CA ALA A 71 -7.69 -5.87 -5.01
C ALA A 71 -8.00 -5.28 -3.62
N ALA A 72 -7.32 -5.75 -2.57
CA ALA A 72 -7.43 -5.16 -1.25
C ALA A 72 -6.92 -3.71 -1.21
N LEU A 73 -5.80 -3.41 -1.87
CA LEU A 73 -5.27 -2.04 -1.95
C LEU A 73 -6.25 -1.08 -2.64
N ASP A 74 -6.87 -1.53 -3.72
CA ASP A 74 -7.89 -0.77 -4.44
C ASP A 74 -9.14 -0.54 -3.59
N LEU A 75 -9.57 -1.55 -2.84
CA LEU A 75 -10.71 -1.44 -1.94
C LEU A 75 -10.42 -0.47 -0.77
N ILE A 76 -9.24 -0.55 -0.17
CA ILE A 76 -8.83 0.41 0.87
C ILE A 76 -8.89 1.82 0.30
N LEU A 77 -8.38 2.02 -0.92
CA LEU A 77 -8.38 3.33 -1.54
C LEU A 77 -9.79 3.85 -1.81
N SER A 78 -10.70 3.02 -2.32
CA SER A 78 -12.09 3.44 -2.56
C SER A 78 -12.85 3.78 -1.28
N LEU A 79 -12.54 3.12 -0.17
CA LEU A 79 -13.22 3.34 1.13
C LEU A 79 -12.61 4.46 1.97
N SER A 80 -11.41 4.93 1.63
CA SER A 80 -10.66 5.87 2.46
C SER A 80 -10.23 7.16 1.77
N TYR A 81 -10.24 7.24 0.43
CA TYR A 81 -9.82 8.45 -0.26
C TYR A 81 -10.83 9.59 -0.12
N ASP A 82 -10.33 10.76 0.25
CA ASP A 82 -11.09 12.02 0.22
C ASP A 82 -10.29 13.05 -0.61
N PRO A 83 -10.83 13.55 -1.74
CA PRO A 83 -10.15 14.55 -2.57
C PRO A 83 -9.75 15.83 -1.82
N VAL A 84 -10.51 16.23 -0.79
CA VAL A 84 -10.25 17.45 0.00
C VAL A 84 -9.04 17.25 0.92
N TYR A 85 -8.90 16.06 1.51
CA TYR A 85 -7.83 15.74 2.47
C TYR A 85 -6.67 14.95 1.86
N GLY A 86 -6.74 14.59 0.58
CA GLY A 86 -5.74 13.82 -0.15
C GLY A 86 -5.55 12.42 0.43
N ALA A 87 -4.30 11.97 0.53
CA ALA A 87 -3.98 10.64 1.05
C ALA A 87 -4.07 10.52 2.59
N LYS A 88 -4.25 11.62 3.32
CA LYS A 88 -4.24 11.60 4.80
C LYS A 88 -5.26 10.64 5.42
N PRO A 89 -6.51 10.53 4.93
CA PRO A 89 -7.47 9.64 5.54
C PRO A 89 -7.16 8.15 5.30
N ILE A 90 -6.34 7.81 4.30
CA ILE A 90 -5.91 6.41 4.01
C ILE A 90 -5.22 5.82 5.24
N ARG A 91 -4.23 6.52 5.79
CA ARG A 91 -3.51 6.08 6.99
C ARG A 91 -4.45 5.83 8.16
N ARG A 92 -5.34 6.79 8.44
CA ARG A 92 -6.30 6.71 9.56
C ARG A 92 -7.27 5.54 9.37
N TRP A 93 -7.70 5.28 8.14
CA TRP A 93 -8.58 4.17 7.83
C TRP A 93 -7.87 2.82 8.05
N ILE A 94 -6.63 2.68 7.57
CA ILE A 94 -5.81 1.47 7.77
C ILE A 94 -5.60 1.21 9.26
N GLU A 95 -5.24 2.23 10.04
CA GLU A 95 -5.10 2.11 11.49
C GLU A 95 -6.42 1.69 12.16
N LYS A 96 -7.54 2.32 11.81
CA LYS A 96 -8.83 2.03 12.44
C LYS A 96 -9.41 0.68 12.05
N ARG A 97 -9.25 0.23 10.81
CA ARG A 97 -9.87 -0.99 10.28
C ARG A 97 -8.90 -2.16 10.31
N VAL A 98 -7.79 -2.04 9.60
CA VAL A 98 -6.85 -3.14 9.39
C VAL A 98 -6.07 -3.45 10.67
N VAL A 99 -5.43 -2.45 11.28
CA VAL A 99 -4.61 -2.66 12.49
C VAL A 99 -5.47 -3.12 13.66
N THR A 100 -6.66 -2.53 13.84
CA THR A 100 -7.60 -2.97 14.87
C THR A 100 -7.98 -4.44 14.70
N GLU A 101 -8.29 -4.88 13.48
CA GLU A 101 -8.71 -6.26 13.24
C GLU A 101 -7.56 -7.24 13.47
N LEU A 102 -6.37 -6.94 12.94
CA LEU A 102 -5.16 -7.73 13.20
C LEU A 102 -4.84 -7.80 14.71
N SER A 103 -5.08 -6.72 15.45
CA SER A 103 -4.86 -6.69 16.91
C SER A 103 -5.85 -7.61 17.65
N LYS A 104 -7.12 -7.65 17.23
CA LYS A 104 -8.11 -8.56 17.81
C LYS A 104 -7.74 -10.02 17.53
N MET A 105 -7.40 -10.35 16.29
CA MET A 105 -6.99 -11.70 15.90
C MET A 105 -5.77 -12.17 16.72
N LEU A 106 -4.81 -11.26 16.98
CA LEU A 106 -3.66 -11.55 17.84
C LEU A 106 -4.08 -11.79 19.31
N ILE A 107 -5.03 -11.02 19.84
CA ILE A 107 -5.55 -11.18 21.22
C ILE A 107 -6.37 -12.48 21.35
N ASN A 108 -7.08 -12.87 20.30
CA ASN A 108 -7.89 -14.09 20.24
C ASN A 108 -7.06 -15.36 19.98
N GLU A 109 -5.73 -15.24 19.87
CA GLU A 109 -4.82 -16.36 19.53
C GLU A 109 -5.11 -16.99 18.14
N GLU A 110 -5.77 -16.24 17.24
CA GLU A 110 -6.00 -16.67 15.84
C GLU A 110 -4.74 -16.50 14.98
N ILE A 111 -3.85 -15.58 15.37
CA ILE A 111 -2.54 -15.34 14.74
C ILE A 111 -1.48 -15.58 15.81
N ASP A 112 -0.48 -16.41 15.48
CA ASP A 112 0.65 -16.73 16.34
C ASP A 112 2.00 -16.46 15.65
N GLU A 113 3.09 -16.70 16.38
CA GLU A 113 4.43 -16.69 15.78
C GLU A 113 4.49 -17.75 14.67
N ASN A 114 4.97 -17.35 13.49
CA ASN A 114 5.01 -18.16 12.26
C ASN A 114 3.71 -18.26 11.47
N SER A 115 2.70 -17.44 11.80
CA SER A 115 1.53 -17.24 10.95
C SER A 115 1.81 -16.32 9.76
N THR A 116 1.11 -16.57 8.65
CA THR A 116 1.00 -15.64 7.51
C THR A 116 -0.44 -15.19 7.38
N VAL A 117 -0.67 -13.88 7.45
CA VAL A 117 -1.98 -13.28 7.25
C VAL A 117 -2.08 -12.75 5.82
N SER A 118 -3.08 -13.22 5.07
CA SER A 118 -3.41 -12.76 3.73
C SER A 118 -4.66 -11.89 3.77
N ILE A 119 -4.55 -10.64 3.30
CA ILE A 119 -5.65 -9.68 3.18
C ILE A 119 -6.08 -9.57 1.73
N ASP A 120 -7.37 -9.82 1.47
CA ASP A 120 -7.99 -9.69 0.15
C ASP A 120 -9.31 -8.92 0.19
N ALA A 121 -9.77 -8.42 -0.94
CA ALA A 121 -11.10 -7.83 -1.07
C ALA A 121 -12.19 -8.92 -1.11
N SER A 122 -13.29 -8.71 -0.39
CA SER A 122 -14.49 -9.55 -0.50
C SER A 122 -15.01 -9.56 -1.95
N PRO A 123 -15.65 -10.65 -2.43
CA PRO A 123 -16.27 -10.70 -3.75
C PRO A 123 -17.27 -9.56 -4.02
N ASN A 124 -17.94 -9.07 -2.97
CA ASN A 124 -18.87 -7.95 -3.04
C ASN A 124 -18.18 -6.58 -3.06
N LYS A 125 -16.85 -6.54 -2.83
CA LYS A 125 -16.02 -5.32 -2.73
C LYS A 125 -16.48 -4.30 -1.69
N ASP A 126 -17.13 -4.76 -0.63
CA ASP A 126 -17.56 -3.88 0.47
C ASP A 126 -16.64 -3.99 1.70
N GLU A 127 -15.98 -5.14 1.87
CA GLU A 127 -15.21 -5.45 3.07
C GLU A 127 -13.89 -6.17 2.75
N LEU A 128 -12.94 -6.08 3.68
CA LEU A 128 -11.69 -6.84 3.63
C LEU A 128 -11.89 -8.22 4.27
N THR A 129 -11.28 -9.22 3.67
CA THR A 129 -11.24 -10.60 4.17
C THR A 129 -9.83 -10.93 4.63
N TYR A 130 -9.74 -11.69 5.72
CA TYR A 130 -8.47 -12.09 6.34
C TYR A 130 -8.41 -13.61 6.34
N LYS A 131 -7.31 -14.17 5.83
CA LYS A 131 -7.00 -15.59 5.89
C LYS A 131 -5.69 -15.79 6.63
N VAL A 132 -5.66 -16.73 7.56
CA VAL A 132 -4.45 -17.06 8.32
C VAL A 132 -3.96 -18.44 7.91
N ASP A 133 -2.71 -18.51 7.48
CA ASP A 133 -2.03 -19.76 7.13
C ASP A 133 -0.86 -19.99 8.07
N MET A 134 -0.82 -21.15 8.73
CA MET A 134 0.23 -21.57 9.67
C MET A 134 1.43 -22.19 8.93
N ASN A 135 1.98 -21.49 7.94
CA ASN A 135 3.00 -22.02 7.01
C ASN A 135 4.43 -21.49 7.25
N GLY A 136 4.82 -21.19 8.49
CA GLY A 136 6.23 -20.96 8.86
C GLY A 136 6.69 -19.49 8.91
N GLY A 137 5.77 -18.52 8.80
CA GLY A 137 6.05 -17.10 9.03
C GLY A 137 7.05 -16.48 8.05
N LEU A 138 7.95 -15.66 8.59
CA LEU A 138 8.98 -14.92 7.85
C LEU A 138 10.07 -15.81 7.21
N VAL A 139 10.01 -17.13 7.42
CA VAL A 139 10.97 -18.08 6.90
C VAL A 139 10.25 -19.20 6.16
N ASN A 140 10.49 -19.28 4.86
CA ASN A 140 9.94 -20.36 4.06
C ASN A 140 10.60 -21.69 4.52
N ALA A 141 9.81 -22.59 5.13
CA ALA A 141 10.27 -23.82 5.78
C ALA A 141 11.09 -24.76 4.86
N GLN A 142 11.00 -24.58 3.54
CA GLN A 142 11.74 -25.38 2.55
C GLN A 142 13.05 -24.76 2.07
N THR A 143 13.28 -23.45 2.26
CA THR A 143 14.41 -22.73 1.64
C THR A 143 15.24 -21.89 2.60
N GLY A 144 14.79 -21.65 3.84
CA GLY A 144 15.55 -20.90 4.87
C GLY A 144 15.84 -19.44 4.49
N GLN A 145 15.27 -18.94 3.40
CA GLN A 145 15.35 -17.53 3.03
C GLN A 145 14.28 -16.75 3.79
N LYS A 146 14.70 -15.62 4.39
CA LYS A 146 13.79 -14.59 4.90
C LYS A 146 12.92 -14.17 3.73
N SER A 147 11.62 -14.40 3.82
CA SER A 147 10.70 -13.83 2.84
C SER A 147 10.85 -12.32 2.95
N ASP A 148 11.39 -11.72 1.88
CA ASP A 148 11.16 -10.30 1.62
C ASP A 148 9.68 -10.05 1.85
N ILE A 149 9.36 -8.87 2.38
CA ILE A 149 8.04 -8.38 2.78
C ILE A 149 7.14 -8.28 1.52
N LEU A 150 6.90 -9.42 0.87
CA LEU A 150 6.52 -9.59 -0.52
C LEU A 150 5.03 -9.39 -0.61
N ILE A 151 4.69 -8.12 -0.81
CA ILE A 151 3.40 -7.69 -1.32
C ILE A 151 3.31 -8.12 -2.79
N GLN A 152 3.16 -9.42 -3.07
CA GLN A 152 2.73 -9.92 -4.37
C GLN A 152 1.91 -11.21 -4.20
N VAL A 153 0.62 -11.10 -4.49
CA VAL A 153 -0.19 -12.23 -4.99
C VAL A 153 -0.69 -11.83 -6.37
N PRO A 154 -0.40 -12.59 -7.43
CA PRO A 154 -0.96 -12.32 -8.75
C PRO A 154 -2.44 -12.71 -8.79
N ASN A 155 -3.22 -11.91 -9.51
CA ASN A 155 -4.64 -12.12 -9.83
C ASN A 155 -4.95 -13.58 -10.18
N GLY A 156 -6.00 -14.14 -9.57
CA GLY A 156 -6.33 -15.56 -9.63
C GLY A 156 -6.80 -16.06 -11.00
N ALA A 157 -6.49 -17.34 -11.28
CA ALA A 157 -7.34 -18.31 -11.97
C ALA A 157 -6.65 -19.70 -12.10
N ILE A 158 -7.15 -20.69 -11.36
CA ILE A 158 -7.52 -22.07 -11.74
C ILE A 158 -6.66 -22.94 -12.71
N ASN A 159 -6.35 -24.15 -12.21
CA ASN A 159 -6.24 -25.46 -12.88
C ASN A 159 -5.07 -25.77 -13.83
N GLY A 160 -4.51 -26.97 -13.63
CA GLY A 160 -3.81 -27.75 -14.66
C GLY A 160 -2.32 -27.89 -14.40
N GLY A 161 -1.88 -29.09 -14.01
CA GLY A 161 -0.46 -29.40 -13.86
C GLY A 161 0.30 -29.30 -15.19
N ALA A 162 1.55 -28.86 -15.11
CA ALA A 162 2.62 -29.29 -16.00
C ALA A 162 3.98 -28.85 -15.44
N ALA A 163 4.80 -29.86 -15.23
CA ALA A 163 6.25 -29.90 -15.21
C ALA A 163 7.02 -28.83 -16.02
N HIS A 164 8.26 -28.55 -15.52
CA HIS A 164 9.50 -28.20 -16.27
C HIS A 164 9.62 -26.74 -16.78
N THR A 165 10.73 -25.97 -16.72
CA THR A 165 12.18 -26.26 -16.69
C THR A 165 13.00 -25.00 -16.31
N VAL A 166 13.92 -25.15 -15.35
CA VAL A 166 15.36 -24.79 -15.33
C VAL A 166 15.86 -23.52 -16.06
N LYS A 167 16.48 -22.58 -15.31
CA LYS A 167 17.92 -22.23 -15.50
C LYS A 167 18.51 -21.47 -14.31
N LYS A 168 19.32 -22.20 -13.53
CA LYS A 168 20.21 -21.76 -12.48
C LYS A 168 21.50 -21.27 -13.15
N MET A 169 21.86 -20.00 -13.02
CA MET A 169 23.18 -19.50 -13.41
C MET A 169 23.94 -19.15 -12.13
N ARG A 170 24.93 -19.96 -11.80
CA ARG A 170 25.85 -19.78 -10.66
C ARG A 170 27.17 -19.27 -11.21
N LEU A 171 27.78 -18.37 -10.44
CA LEU A 171 29.11 -17.78 -10.58
C LEU A 171 30.20 -18.82 -10.90
N MET A 172 31.21 -18.38 -11.65
CA MET A 172 32.61 -18.79 -11.45
C MET A 172 33.53 -17.58 -11.63
N GLN A 173 34.44 -17.47 -10.67
CA GLN A 173 35.62 -16.60 -10.60
C GLN A 173 36.81 -17.30 -11.29
N ASP A 174 37.82 -16.49 -11.60
CA ASP A 174 39.24 -16.78 -11.84
C ASP A 174 39.67 -17.43 -13.18
N ASP A 175 40.29 -16.61 -14.04
CA ASP A 175 41.72 -16.71 -14.42
C ASP A 175 42.23 -15.31 -14.80
#